data_AF-A0A7W0VEE0-F1
#
_entry.id   AF-A0A7W0VEE0-F1
#
_cell.length_a   1.000
_cell.length_b   1.000
_cell.length_c   1.000
_cell.angle_alpha   90.00
_cell.angle_beta   90.00
_cell.angle_gamma   90.00
#
_symmetry.space_group_name_H-M   'P 1'
#
loop_
_entity.id
_entity.type
_entity.pdbx_description
1 polymer ?
#
loop_
_entity_poly.entity_id
_entity_poly.type
_entity_poly.pdbx_seq_one_letter_code
_entity_poly.pdbx_strand_id
1 'polypeptide(L)'
;PYQRMVALIPFEHAEDRDAQAEGVAAFSTLVDETRATDPAAAEMIAGALKYAEKHRDIVVRFGRFPHRNNVLGRTSSVEELAFLEDPGSSF
;
A
#
# COMPACT_ATOMS: atom_id res chain seq x y z
N PRO A 1 8.50 16.91 4.51
CA PRO A 1 7.87 15.59 4.77
C PRO A 1 7.19 15.00 3.52
N TYR A 2 6.52 15.82 2.69
CA TYR A 2 5.82 15.36 1.50
C TYR A 2 6.70 14.70 0.43
N GLN A 3 7.92 15.19 0.19
CA GLN A 3 8.84 14.56 -0.76
C GLN A 3 9.27 13.16 -0.29
N ARG A 4 9.43 12.98 1.04
CA ARG A 4 9.71 11.67 1.64
C ARG A 4 8.52 10.73 1.48
N MET A 5 7.31 11.22 1.73
CA MET A 5 6.07 10.46 1.48
C MET A 5 6.00 9.95 0.03
N VAL A 6 6.25 10.83 -0.96
CA VAL A 6 6.26 10.44 -2.39
C VAL A 6 7.34 9.39 -2.69
N ALA A 7 8.52 9.49 -2.07
CA ALA A 7 9.59 8.51 -2.25
C ALA A 7 9.25 7.12 -1.66
N LEU A 8 8.25 7.02 -0.79
CA LEU A 8 7.79 5.75 -0.21
C LEU A 8 6.69 5.06 -1.02
N ILE A 9 5.98 5.79 -1.89
CA ILE A 9 4.92 5.24 -2.75
C ILE A 9 5.37 4.03 -3.60
N PRO A 10 6.62 3.94 -4.12
CA PRO A 10 7.06 2.74 -4.83
C PRO A 10 6.96 1.43 -4.03
N PHE A 11 7.12 1.48 -2.70
CA PHE A 11 6.95 0.30 -1.84
C PHE A 11 5.50 -0.18 -1.83
N GLU A 12 4.52 0.75 -1.79
CA GLU A 12 3.09 0.42 -1.87
C GLU A 12 2.74 -0.31 -3.16
N HIS A 13 3.40 0.03 -4.27
CA HIS A 13 3.11 -0.55 -5.58
C HIS A 13 3.87 -1.84 -5.90
N ALA A 14 4.81 -2.26 -5.05
CA ALA A 14 5.59 -3.47 -5.24
C ALA A 14 4.77 -4.74 -4.95
N GLU A 15 4.83 -5.74 -5.83
CA GLU A 15 4.29 -7.09 -5.57
C GLU A 15 5.33 -7.94 -4.82
N ASP A 16 5.83 -7.42 -3.70
CA ASP A 16 6.86 -8.05 -2.87
C ASP A 16 6.53 -7.84 -1.39
N ARG A 17 6.54 -8.91 -0.59
CA ARG A 17 6.08 -8.86 0.81
C ARG A 17 7.03 -8.08 1.72
N ASP A 18 8.33 -8.18 1.48
CA ASP A 18 9.33 -7.52 2.30
C ASP A 18 9.32 -6.02 2.01
N ALA A 19 9.21 -5.64 0.73
CA ALA A 19 9.02 -4.25 0.33
C ALA A 19 7.74 -3.64 0.94
N GLN A 20 6.63 -4.39 0.97
CA GLN A 20 5.39 -3.92 1.58
C GLN A 20 5.53 -3.70 3.09
N ALA A 21 6.22 -4.61 3.79
CA ALA A 21 6.50 -4.45 5.22
C ALA A 21 7.42 -3.24 5.48
N GLU A 22 8.46 -3.06 4.67
CA GLU A 22 9.38 -1.92 4.76
C GLU A 22 8.65 -0.59 4.50
N GLY A 23 7.82 -0.54 3.45
CA GLY A 23 7.02 0.64 3.13
C GLY A 23 6.13 1.09 4.27
N VAL A 24 5.35 0.17 4.86
CA VAL A 24 4.49 0.47 6.02
C VAL A 24 5.31 0.98 7.21
N ALA A 25 6.45 0.34 7.52
CA ALA A 25 7.32 0.79 8.61
C ALA A 25 7.90 2.20 8.37
N ALA A 26 8.30 2.48 7.13
CA ALA A 26 8.83 3.78 6.73
C ALA A 26 7.76 4.89 6.79
N PHE A 27 6.51 4.60 6.37
CA PHE A 27 5.39 5.53 6.52
C PHE A 27 5.07 5.80 7.99
N SER A 28 5.02 4.77 8.83
CA SER A 28 4.80 4.92 10.27
C SER A 28 5.85 5.83 10.91
N THR A 29 7.12 5.60 10.59
CA THR A 29 8.24 6.44 11.08
C THR A 29 8.08 7.88 10.62
N LEU A 30 7.71 8.11 9.35
CA LEU A 30 7.51 9.44 8.80
C LEU A 30 6.35 10.19 9.48
N VAL A 31 5.26 9.50 9.84
CA VAL A 31 4.15 10.08 10.61
C VAL A 31 4.64 10.55 11.97
N ASP A 32 5.37 9.71 12.70
CA ASP A 32 5.85 10.01 14.05
C ASP A 32 6.83 11.19 14.05
N GLU A 33 7.80 11.18 13.13
CA GLU A 33 8.76 12.28 12.96
C GLU A 33 8.07 13.60 12.58
N THR A 34 7.06 13.55 11.71
CA THR A 34 6.38 14.77 11.22
C THR A 34 5.45 15.35 12.29
N ARG A 35 4.83 14.51 13.12
CA ARG A 35 3.84 14.92 14.14
C ARG A 35 4.37 15.95 15.13
N ALA A 36 5.66 15.88 15.47
CA ALA A 36 6.29 16.81 16.39
C ALA A 36 6.41 18.24 15.83
N THR A 37 6.54 18.38 14.51
CA THR A 37 6.82 19.67 13.84
C THR A 37 5.65 20.22 13.04
N ASP A 38 4.81 19.34 12.48
CA ASP A 38 3.69 19.68 11.62
C ASP A 38 2.57 18.63 11.76
N PRO A 39 1.68 18.78 12.76
CA PRO A 39 0.58 17.83 12.98
C PRO A 39 -0.38 17.70 11.81
N ALA A 40 -0.58 18.76 11.02
CA ALA A 40 -1.47 18.73 9.87
C ALA A 40 -0.88 17.89 8.73
N ALA A 41 0.42 18.06 8.45
CA ALA A 41 1.13 17.19 7.51
C ALA A 41 1.16 15.74 7.99
N ALA A 42 1.35 15.51 9.30
CA ALA A 42 1.34 14.16 9.87
C ALA A 42 0.00 13.45 9.67
N GLU A 43 -1.13 14.15 9.80
CA GLU A 43 -2.46 13.57 9.54
C GLU A 43 -2.64 13.21 8.06
N MET A 44 -2.16 14.06 7.14
CA MET A 44 -2.17 13.73 5.70
C MET A 44 -1.34 12.47 5.41
N ILE A 45 -0.13 12.38 5.97
CA ILE A 45 0.76 11.23 5.77
C ILE A 45 0.20 9.97 6.45
N ALA A 46 -0.50 10.10 7.57
CA ALA A 46 -1.24 8.99 8.19
C ALA A 46 -2.36 8.47 7.27
N GLY A 47 -2.93 9.34 6.44
CA GLY A 47 -3.79 8.95 5.32
C GLY A 47 -3.07 8.02 4.34
N ALA A 48 -1.87 8.38 3.88
CA ALA A 48 -1.06 7.54 3.01
C ALA A 48 -0.65 6.20 3.68
N LEU A 49 -0.26 6.23 4.96
CA LEU A 49 0.02 5.01 5.73
C LEU A 49 -1.15 4.01 5.68
N LYS A 50 -2.40 4.47 5.82
CA LYS A 50 -3.57 3.59 5.71
C LYS A 50 -3.69 2.93 4.33
N TYR A 51 -3.24 3.59 3.27
CA TYR A 51 -3.18 2.99 1.93
C TYR A 51 -2.03 2.00 1.81
N ALA A 52 -0.84 2.31 2.34
CA ALA A 52 0.28 1.36 2.40
C ALA A 52 -0.11 0.07 3.13
N GLU A 53 -0.83 0.15 4.26
CA GLU A 53 -1.31 -1.02 4.99
C GLU A 53 -2.28 -1.87 4.15
N LYS A 54 -3.20 -1.22 3.42
CA LYS A 54 -4.13 -1.94 2.52
C LYS A 54 -3.39 -2.63 1.37
N HIS A 55 -2.38 -1.97 0.77
CA HIS A 55 -1.55 -2.60 -0.26
C HIS A 55 -0.81 -3.83 0.29
N ARG A 56 -0.19 -3.69 1.46
CA ARG A 56 0.49 -4.79 2.15
C ARG A 56 -0.46 -5.95 2.37
N ASP A 57 -1.67 -5.71 2.86
CA ASP A 57 -2.62 -6.79 3.18
C ASP A 57 -3.03 -7.58 1.92
N ILE A 58 -3.19 -6.90 0.77
CA ILE A 58 -3.45 -7.57 -0.51
C ILE A 58 -2.26 -8.43 -0.92
N VAL A 59 -1.03 -7.90 -0.87
CA VAL A 59 0.18 -8.64 -1.26
C VAL A 59 0.53 -9.76 -0.27
N VAL A 60 0.24 -9.60 1.01
CA VAL A 60 0.36 -10.69 1.99
C VAL A 60 -0.62 -11.81 1.64
N ARG A 61 -1.87 -11.47 1.32
CA ARG A 61 -2.93 -12.45 0.99
C ARG A 61 -2.68 -13.17 -0.33
N PHE A 62 -2.36 -12.45 -1.41
CA PHE A 62 -2.31 -13.00 -2.76
C PHE A 62 -0.90 -13.10 -3.35
N GLY A 63 0.10 -12.49 -2.71
CA GLY A 63 1.47 -12.37 -3.25
C GLY A 63 1.62 -11.35 -4.38
N ARG A 64 0.51 -10.71 -4.80
CA ARG A 64 0.42 -9.79 -5.94
C ARG A 64 -0.86 -8.97 -5.84
N PHE A 65 -1.10 -8.07 -6.80
CA PHE A 65 -2.36 -7.33 -6.91
C PHE A 65 -3.30 -7.97 -7.93
N PRO A 66 -4.42 -8.60 -7.53
CA PRO A 66 -5.31 -9.30 -8.45
C PRO A 66 -5.88 -8.43 -9.57
N HIS A 67 -6.10 -7.14 -9.32
CA HIS A 67 -6.61 -6.20 -10.32
C HIS A 67 -5.63 -5.99 -11.50
N ARG A 68 -4.35 -6.34 -11.32
CA ARG A 68 -3.33 -6.29 -12.37
C ARG A 68 -3.30 -7.56 -13.23
N ASN A 69 -4.02 -8.63 -12.85
CA ASN A 69 -3.92 -9.91 -13.53
C ASN A 69 -4.26 -9.82 -15.03
N ASN A 70 -5.37 -9.14 -15.38
CA ASN A 70 -5.79 -9.02 -16.77
C ASN A 70 -4.77 -8.26 -17.64
N VAL A 71 -4.27 -7.11 -17.18
CA VAL A 71 -3.29 -6.30 -17.94
C VAL A 71 -1.92 -6.98 -18.06
N LEU A 72 -1.57 -7.84 -17.10
CA LEU A 72 -0.32 -8.61 -17.10
C LEU A 72 -0.47 -10.00 -17.72
N GLY A 73 -1.64 -10.36 -18.26
CA GLY A 73 -1.89 -11.67 -18.89
C GLY A 73 -1.87 -12.87 -17.92
N ARG A 74 -2.12 -12.64 -16.63
CA ARG A 74 -2.14 -13.66 -15.59
C ARG A 74 -3.54 -14.23 -15.41
N THR A 75 -3.65 -15.53 -15.15
CA THR A 75 -4.91 -16.15 -14.73
C THR A 75 -5.18 -15.86 -13.25
N SER A 76 -6.40 -15.39 -12.95
CA SER A 76 -6.87 -15.20 -11.57
C SER A 76 -7.35 -16.52 -10.96
N SER A 77 -7.09 -16.74 -9.67
CA SER A 77 -7.72 -17.81 -8.89
C SER A 77 -9.18 -17.48 -8.56
N VAL A 78 -9.93 -18.46 -8.03
CA VAL A 78 -11.31 -18.25 -7.59
C VAL A 78 -11.38 -17.22 -6.46
N GLU A 79 -10.43 -17.27 -5.53
CA GLU A 79 -10.34 -16.33 -4.41
C GLU A 79 -9.98 -14.91 -4.87
N GLU A 80 -9.11 -14.80 -5.87
CA GLU A 80 -8.78 -13.52 -6.50
C GLU A 80 -9.99 -12.93 -7.23
N LEU A 81 -10.76 -13.76 -7.96
CA LEU A 81 -11.98 -13.31 -8.64
C LEU A 81 -13.05 -12.84 -7.66
N ALA A 82 -13.29 -13.60 -6.59
CA ALA A 82 -14.23 -13.20 -5.55
C ALA A 82 -13.80 -11.89 -4.86
N PHE A 83 -12.50 -11.73 -4.57
CA PHE A 83 -11.98 -10.48 -4.01
C PHE A 83 -12.18 -9.28 -4.93
N LEU A 84 -12.09 -9.46 -6.26
CA LEU A 84 -12.30 -8.37 -7.22
C LEU A 84 -13.74 -7.85 -7.27
N GLU A 85 -14.71 -8.58 -6.70
CA GLU A 85 -16.09 -8.12 -6.57
C GLU A 85 -16.28 -7.16 -5.37
N ASP A 86 -15.36 -7.16 -4.41
CA ASP A 86 -15.44 -6.33 -3.20
C ASP A 86 -15.03 -4.86 -3.47
N PRO A 87 -15.66 -3.87 -2.79
CA PRO A 87 -15.17 -2.50 -2.79
C PRO A 87 -13.75 -2.40 -2.24
N GLY A 88 -12.91 -1.58 -2.89
CA GLY A 88 -11.50 -1.44 -2.50
C GLY A 88 -10.60 -2.59 -2.95
N SER A 89 -11.03 -3.39 -3.92
CA SER A 89 -10.20 -4.41 -4.56
C SER A 89 -9.26 -3.86 -5.64
N SER A 90 -9.42 -2.58 -6.00
CA SER A 90 -8.55 -1.84 -6.92
C SER A 90 -8.23 -0.44 -6.39
N PHE A 91 -6.93 -0.16 -6.28
CA PHE A 91 -6.32 1.15 -6.05
C PHE A 91 -4.83 1.04 -6.39
#